data_AF-A0A089N9I2-F1
#
_entry.id   AF-A0A089N9I2-F1
#
_cell.length_a   1.000
_cell.length_b   1.000
_cell.length_c   1.000
_cell.angle_alpha   90.00
_cell.angle_beta   90.00
_cell.angle_gamma   90.00
#
_symmetry.space_group_name_H-M   'P 1'
#
loop_
_entity.id
_entity.type
_entity.pdbx_description
1 polymer ?
#
loop_
_entity_poly.entity_id
_entity_poly.type
_entity_poly.pdbx_seq_one_letter_code
_entity_poly.pdbx_strand_id
1 'polypeptide(L)'
;MFSARRFTLICLILSTSLISSCTETDNRIGRGNYESSPAFASDAGVESAENPIDQAFKKDFEIVSSTYEMNYVTGAYLDAWKAEWDNVVAELMKHYDFEGDKNTIRAYKSRYEEFAAQASELEWIDWSDTSVEPGEDRLFGTGAVSASLLEEAILLKRQTLYLIDKYFSSEDSEYGEYIYLYKGNGAELDKAK
;
A
#
# COMPACT_ATOMS: atom_id res chain seq x y z
N MET A 1 -61.64 32.78 53.73
CA MET A 1 -61.42 34.16 54.21
C MET A 1 -60.22 34.70 53.44
N PHE A 2 -60.39 35.80 52.70
CA PHE A 2 -59.41 36.50 51.83
C PHE A 2 -58.84 35.71 50.65
N SER A 3 -58.55 36.28 49.47
CA SER A 3 -58.84 37.56 48.84
C SER A 3 -58.37 37.45 47.39
N ALA A 4 -59.14 38.03 46.47
CA ALA A 4 -58.73 38.27 45.09
C ALA A 4 -57.53 39.23 45.00
N ARG A 5 -56.82 39.17 43.86
CA ARG A 5 -56.49 40.29 42.92
C ARG A 5 -55.47 39.78 41.89
N ARG A 6 -55.81 39.57 40.61
CA ARG A 6 -56.06 40.52 39.50
C ARG A 6 -54.83 41.31 39.04
N PHE A 7 -54.48 41.06 37.77
CA PHE A 7 -53.83 41.92 36.76
C PHE A 7 -52.38 42.39 37.09
N THR A 8 -51.42 42.33 36.16
CA THR A 8 -51.38 43.18 34.96
C THR A 8 -50.35 42.67 33.96
N LEU A 9 -50.77 42.69 32.69
CA LEU A 9 -49.98 42.54 31.47
C LEU A 9 -49.08 43.77 31.27
N ILE A 10 -47.78 43.58 31.09
CA ILE A 10 -46.91 44.59 30.46
C ILE A 10 -46.15 43.91 29.32
N CYS A 11 -46.51 44.30 28.10
CA CYS A 11 -45.71 44.12 26.89
C CYS A 11 -44.43 44.94 26.99
N LEU A 12 -43.29 44.34 26.64
CA LEU A 12 -42.28 45.04 25.84
C LEU A 12 -41.53 44.03 24.95
N ILE A 13 -41.58 44.29 23.66
CA ILE A 13 -40.95 43.56 22.55
C ILE A 13 -39.59 44.23 22.26
N LEU A 14 -38.71 43.48 21.58
CA LEU A 14 -37.41 43.80 20.94
C LEU A 14 -36.21 43.28 21.75
N SER A 15 -35.30 42.46 21.22
CA SER A 15 -34.85 42.35 19.83
C SER A 15 -34.19 40.98 19.55
N THR A 16 -34.18 40.67 18.26
CA THR A 16 -33.73 39.48 17.55
C THR A 16 -32.28 39.04 17.80
N SER A 17 -32.08 37.72 17.91
CA SER A 17 -30.87 37.05 17.44
C SER A 17 -31.29 35.78 16.70
N LEU A 18 -31.00 35.75 15.40
CA LEU A 18 -31.22 34.65 14.48
C LEU A 18 -30.28 33.49 14.84
N ILE A 19 -30.83 32.34 15.22
CA ILE A 19 -30.30 31.05 14.80
C ILE A 19 -31.49 30.28 14.26
N SER A 20 -31.46 30.07 12.94
CA SER A 20 -32.50 29.39 12.19
C SER A 20 -32.64 27.95 12.66
N SER A 21 -33.89 27.51 12.67
CA SER A 21 -34.41 26.24 13.17
C SER A 21 -33.92 25.02 12.41
N CYS A 22 -33.85 23.91 13.15
CA CYS A 22 -33.87 22.54 12.64
C CYS A 22 -35.01 22.29 11.64
N THR A 23 -34.74 21.49 10.62
CA THR A 23 -35.67 20.45 10.15
C THR A 23 -34.86 19.23 9.68
N GLU A 24 -35.24 18.07 10.21
CA GLU A 24 -34.75 16.74 9.88
C GLU A 24 -34.83 16.42 8.39
N THR A 25 -33.87 15.61 7.91
CA THR A 25 -34.21 14.50 7.04
C THR A 25 -33.34 13.32 7.44
N ASP A 26 -34.01 12.34 8.03
CA ASP A 26 -33.54 10.98 8.24
C ASP A 26 -33.03 10.40 6.92
N ASN A 27 -31.82 9.85 6.93
CA ASN A 27 -31.47 8.80 6.00
C ASN A 27 -30.45 7.87 6.67
N ARG A 28 -30.99 6.98 7.51
CA ARG A 28 -30.44 5.63 7.65
C ARG A 28 -30.23 5.02 6.26
N ILE A 29 -29.00 5.03 5.77
CA ILE A 29 -28.57 4.15 4.68
C ILE A 29 -27.34 3.38 5.16
N GLY A 30 -27.58 2.09 5.43
CA GLY A 30 -26.60 1.03 5.30
C GLY A 30 -25.48 0.99 6.33
N ARG A 31 -25.71 0.27 7.43
CA ARG A 31 -24.72 -0.74 7.86
C ARG A 31 -24.61 -1.77 6.71
N GLY A 32 -23.87 -1.41 5.68
CA GLY A 32 -23.27 -2.39 4.80
C GLY A 32 -22.12 -3.01 5.59
N ASN A 33 -22.04 -4.34 5.57
CA ASN A 33 -20.82 -5.03 5.92
C ASN A 33 -19.72 -4.49 4.98
N TYR A 34 -19.00 -3.46 5.41
CA TYR A 34 -17.69 -3.18 4.84
C TYR A 34 -16.84 -4.35 5.31
N GLU A 35 -16.71 -5.37 4.46
CA GLU A 35 -15.52 -6.21 4.46
C GLU A 35 -14.36 -5.23 4.50
N SER A 36 -13.72 -5.13 5.67
CA SER A 36 -12.52 -4.32 5.85
C SER A 36 -11.52 -4.79 4.80
N SER A 37 -11.34 -4.00 3.75
CA SER A 37 -10.25 -4.21 2.81
C SER A 37 -8.96 -4.25 3.63
N PRO A 38 -8.02 -5.16 3.31
CA PRO A 38 -6.73 -5.17 3.99
C PRO A 38 -6.14 -3.77 3.90
N ALA A 39 -5.79 -3.19 5.05
CA ALA A 39 -5.08 -1.92 5.07
C ALA A 39 -3.68 -2.17 4.46
N PHE A 40 -3.49 -1.76 3.20
CA PHE A 40 -2.17 -1.74 2.59
C PHE A 40 -1.28 -0.76 3.35
N ALA A 41 0.01 -1.10 3.49
CA ALA A 41 0.96 -0.25 4.18
C ALA A 41 0.97 1.16 3.55
N SER A 42 0.66 2.19 4.35
CA SER A 42 0.81 3.59 3.92
C SER A 42 2.28 4.01 3.99
N ASP A 43 2.64 5.03 3.22
CA ASP A 43 4.01 5.50 2.94
C ASP A 43 4.79 6.07 4.14
N ALA A 44 4.34 5.82 5.37
CA ALA A 44 4.96 6.31 6.59
C ALA A 44 5.16 5.16 7.58
N GLY A 45 6.35 4.57 7.59
CA GLY A 45 6.86 3.95 8.82
C GLY A 45 7.54 2.60 8.75
N VAL A 46 7.92 2.08 7.57
CA VAL A 46 8.81 0.90 7.55
C VAL A 46 10.23 1.35 7.26
N GLU A 47 10.96 1.73 8.31
CA GLU A 47 12.39 2.05 8.23
C GLU A 47 13.18 0.79 7.82
N SER A 48 13.55 0.74 6.54
CA SER A 48 14.27 -0.38 5.93
C SER A 48 15.79 -0.27 6.07
N ALA A 49 16.29 0.21 7.22
CA ALA A 49 17.70 0.62 7.33
C ALA A 49 18.72 -0.53 7.07
N GLU A 50 18.32 -1.80 7.20
CA GLU A 50 19.23 -2.95 7.05
C GLU A 50 18.65 -4.17 6.31
N ASN A 51 17.71 -3.99 5.37
CA ASN A 51 17.28 -5.16 4.57
C ASN A 51 18.38 -5.56 3.56
N PRO A 52 18.70 -6.87 3.45
CA PRO A 52 19.84 -7.35 2.65
C PRO A 52 19.66 -7.15 1.14
N ILE A 53 18.43 -7.07 0.64
CA ILE A 53 18.14 -6.85 -0.78
C ILE A 53 18.57 -5.43 -1.15
N ASP A 54 18.10 -4.40 -0.45
CA ASP A 54 18.54 -3.02 -0.72
C ASP A 54 20.06 -2.85 -0.62
N GLN A 55 20.68 -3.45 0.39
CA GLN A 55 22.14 -3.36 0.55
C GLN A 55 22.88 -3.98 -0.62
N ALA A 56 22.42 -5.12 -1.12
CA ALA A 56 23.04 -5.82 -2.24
C ALA A 56 22.90 -5.04 -3.57
N PHE A 57 21.74 -4.41 -3.81
CA PHE A 57 21.48 -3.68 -5.06
C PHE A 57 21.92 -2.21 -5.03
N LYS A 58 22.25 -1.65 -3.87
CA LYS A 58 22.60 -0.23 -3.72
C LYS A 58 23.65 0.22 -4.73
N LYS A 59 24.76 -0.51 -4.83
CA LYS A 59 25.85 -0.16 -5.74
C LYS A 59 25.44 -0.28 -7.21
N ASP A 60 24.64 -1.29 -7.55
CA ASP A 60 24.20 -1.50 -8.94
C ASP A 60 23.38 -0.31 -9.45
N PHE A 61 22.46 0.21 -8.64
CA PHE A 61 21.71 1.42 -8.94
C PHE A 61 22.57 2.70 -8.99
N GLU A 62 23.71 2.73 -8.30
CA GLU A 62 24.64 3.88 -8.33
C GLU A 62 25.54 3.88 -9.57
N ILE A 63 25.87 2.70 -10.14
CA ILE A 63 26.86 2.57 -11.23
C ILE A 63 26.25 2.27 -12.60
N VAL A 64 24.96 1.91 -12.65
CA VAL A 64 24.21 1.73 -13.90
C VAL A 64 24.35 2.94 -14.82
N SER A 65 24.69 2.70 -16.08
CA SER A 65 25.07 3.76 -17.02
C SER A 65 24.17 3.83 -18.26
N SER A 66 23.41 2.78 -18.54
CA SER A 66 22.53 2.69 -19.70
C SER A 66 21.12 2.25 -19.33
N THR A 67 20.15 2.57 -20.19
CA THR A 67 18.77 2.08 -20.07
C THR A 67 18.70 0.55 -20.03
N TYR A 68 19.54 -0.14 -20.81
CA TYR A 68 19.56 -1.59 -20.83
C TYR A 68 20.00 -2.17 -19.48
N GLU A 69 21.10 -1.65 -18.93
CA GLU A 69 21.58 -2.03 -17.60
C GLU A 69 20.54 -1.68 -16.53
N MET A 70 19.85 -0.54 -16.64
CA MET A 70 18.79 -0.16 -15.69
C MET A 70 17.64 -1.14 -15.70
N ASN A 71 17.13 -1.49 -16.89
CA ASN A 71 16.05 -2.48 -17.02
C ASN A 71 16.46 -3.83 -16.42
N TYR A 72 17.71 -4.23 -16.60
CA TYR A 72 18.26 -5.45 -16.01
C TYR A 72 18.31 -5.39 -14.49
N VAL A 73 18.86 -4.31 -13.92
CA VAL A 73 18.96 -4.12 -12.46
C VAL A 73 17.57 -4.07 -11.82
N THR A 74 16.63 -3.31 -12.39
CA THR A 74 15.25 -3.23 -11.87
C THR A 74 14.51 -4.55 -11.98
N GLY A 75 14.74 -5.32 -13.04
CA GLY A 75 14.17 -6.66 -13.19
C GLY A 75 14.69 -7.63 -12.12
N ALA A 76 16.00 -7.69 -11.93
CA ALA A 76 16.61 -8.53 -10.88
C ALA A 76 16.17 -8.09 -9.47
N TYR A 77 15.99 -6.79 -9.25
CA TYR A 77 15.50 -6.24 -7.99
C TYR A 77 14.03 -6.63 -7.73
N LEU A 78 13.17 -6.56 -8.75
CA LEU A 78 11.80 -7.03 -8.68
C LEU A 78 11.74 -8.54 -8.37
N ASP A 79 12.55 -9.35 -9.04
CA ASP A 79 12.60 -10.80 -8.82
C ASP A 79 13.02 -11.13 -7.38
N ALA A 80 13.99 -10.40 -6.82
CA ALA A 80 14.39 -10.56 -5.43
C ALA A 80 13.24 -10.27 -4.46
N TRP A 81 12.46 -9.19 -4.69
CA TRP A 81 11.32 -8.86 -3.85
C TRP A 81 10.11 -9.78 -4.04
N LYS A 82 9.89 -10.32 -5.25
CA LYS A 82 8.89 -11.38 -5.47
C LYS A 82 9.22 -12.63 -4.68
N ALA A 83 10.48 -13.06 -4.71
CA ALA A 83 10.93 -14.22 -3.94
C ALA A 83 10.80 -13.99 -2.42
N GLU A 84 11.14 -12.80 -1.93
CA GLU A 84 11.01 -12.47 -0.51
C GLU A 84 9.54 -12.32 -0.07
N TRP A 85 8.69 -11.79 -0.95
CA TRP A 85 7.24 -11.74 -0.75
C TRP A 85 6.61 -13.14 -0.63
N ASP A 86 6.98 -14.05 -1.52
CA ASP A 86 6.59 -15.45 -1.45
C ASP A 86 7.05 -16.09 -0.13
N ASN A 87 8.29 -15.80 0.27
CA ASN A 87 8.88 -16.34 1.50
C ASN A 87 8.15 -15.84 2.75
N VAL A 88 7.94 -14.53 2.92
CA VAL A 88 7.27 -13.99 4.12
C VAL A 88 5.84 -14.51 4.26
N VAL A 89 5.12 -14.66 3.13
CA VAL A 89 3.77 -15.23 3.14
C VAL A 89 3.81 -16.72 3.50
N ALA A 90 4.78 -17.47 3.00
CA ALA A 90 4.97 -18.87 3.34
C ALA A 90 5.31 -19.07 4.82
N GLU A 91 6.21 -18.26 5.38
CA GLU A 91 6.54 -18.25 6.81
C GLU A 91 5.29 -17.95 7.65
N LEU A 92 4.55 -16.88 7.32
CA LEU A 92 3.33 -16.51 8.02
C LEU A 92 2.31 -17.66 8.04
N MET A 93 2.11 -18.35 6.93
CA MET A 93 1.18 -19.49 6.85
C MET A 93 1.54 -20.68 7.75
N LYS A 94 2.80 -20.82 8.21
CA LYS A 94 3.21 -21.91 9.12
C LYS A 94 2.58 -21.78 10.52
N HIS A 95 2.13 -20.58 10.89
CA HIS A 95 1.53 -20.30 12.20
C HIS A 95 0.02 -20.55 12.24
N TYR A 96 -0.57 -21.01 11.15
CA TYR A 96 -2.01 -21.28 11.05
C TYR A 96 -2.26 -22.75 10.74
N ASP A 97 -3.07 -23.42 11.56
CA ASP A 97 -3.38 -24.84 11.39
C ASP A 97 -4.45 -25.08 10.33
N PHE A 98 -5.45 -24.19 10.25
CA PHE A 98 -6.63 -24.40 9.43
C PHE A 98 -6.46 -23.85 8.01
N GLU A 99 -6.85 -24.64 6.99
CA GLU A 99 -6.76 -24.21 5.59
C GLU A 99 -7.64 -22.99 5.27
N GLY A 100 -8.70 -22.73 6.04
CA GLY A 100 -9.51 -21.51 5.87
C GLY A 100 -8.70 -20.23 6.10
N ASP A 101 -7.86 -20.22 7.14
CA ASP A 101 -7.01 -19.08 7.47
C ASP A 101 -5.88 -18.93 6.43
N LYS A 102 -5.26 -20.03 6.03
CA LYS A 102 -4.26 -20.02 4.94
C LYS A 102 -4.84 -19.54 3.62
N ASN A 103 -6.08 -19.91 3.30
CA ASN A 103 -6.78 -19.40 2.11
C ASN A 103 -7.00 -17.89 2.18
N THR A 104 -7.26 -17.35 3.38
CA THR A 104 -7.35 -15.90 3.57
C THR A 104 -6.03 -15.20 3.29
N ILE A 105 -4.91 -15.78 3.74
CA ILE A 105 -3.55 -15.27 3.48
C ILE A 105 -3.20 -15.37 1.99
N ARG A 106 -3.51 -16.50 1.32
CA ARG A 106 -3.32 -16.65 -0.14
C ARG A 106 -4.13 -15.63 -0.94
N ALA A 107 -5.38 -15.38 -0.54
CA ALA A 107 -6.23 -14.38 -1.18
C ALA A 107 -5.71 -12.95 -0.95
N TYR A 108 -5.18 -12.67 0.24
CA TYR A 108 -4.48 -11.42 0.52
C TYR A 108 -3.28 -11.23 -0.40
N LYS A 109 -2.45 -12.27 -0.55
CA LYS A 109 -1.29 -12.29 -1.45
C LYS A 109 -1.68 -11.93 -2.88
N SER A 110 -2.62 -12.69 -3.45
CA SER A 110 -3.09 -12.51 -4.84
C SER A 110 -3.59 -11.09 -5.09
N ARG A 111 -4.42 -10.55 -4.19
CA ARG A 111 -4.94 -9.18 -4.34
C ARG A 111 -3.85 -8.12 -4.29
N TYR A 112 -2.81 -8.31 -3.47
CA TYR A 112 -1.70 -7.38 -3.41
C TYR A 112 -0.86 -7.43 -4.68
N GLU A 113 -0.61 -8.62 -5.22
CA GLU A 113 0.13 -8.78 -6.48
C GLU A 113 -0.61 -8.16 -7.66
N GLU A 114 -1.93 -8.33 -7.72
CA GLU A 114 -2.78 -7.67 -8.71
C GLU A 114 -2.71 -6.14 -8.57
N PHE A 115 -2.76 -5.62 -7.34
CA PHE A 115 -2.61 -4.18 -7.09
C PHE A 115 -1.23 -3.64 -7.52
N ALA A 116 -0.14 -4.34 -7.18
CA ALA A 116 1.21 -3.93 -7.55
C ALA A 116 1.43 -3.97 -9.07
N ALA A 117 0.88 -4.98 -9.76
CA ALA A 117 0.92 -5.07 -11.21
C ALA A 117 0.14 -3.92 -11.88
N GLN A 118 -1.03 -3.57 -11.35
CA GLN A 118 -1.80 -2.42 -11.86
C GLN A 118 -1.07 -1.09 -11.64
N ALA A 119 -0.41 -0.89 -10.50
CA ALA A 119 0.40 0.30 -10.26
C ALA A 119 1.59 0.38 -11.23
N SER A 120 2.25 -0.75 -11.50
CA SER A 120 3.30 -0.88 -12.51
C SER A 120 2.80 -0.49 -13.92
N GLU A 121 1.60 -0.92 -14.30
CA GLU A 121 0.97 -0.51 -15.57
C GLU A 121 0.65 0.99 -15.61
N LEU A 122 0.21 1.58 -14.49
CA LEU A 122 -0.03 3.02 -14.39
C LEU A 122 1.27 3.81 -14.57
N GLU A 123 2.37 3.36 -13.97
CA GLU A 123 3.69 3.96 -14.17
C GLU A 123 4.10 3.84 -15.65
N TRP A 124 3.91 2.70 -16.30
CA TRP A 124 4.16 2.58 -17.74
C TRP A 124 3.36 3.60 -18.58
N ILE A 125 2.09 3.80 -18.23
CA ILE A 125 1.20 4.76 -18.90
C ILE A 125 1.68 6.20 -18.70
N ASP A 126 2.19 6.56 -17.52
CA ASP A 126 2.75 7.90 -17.24
C ASP A 126 3.92 8.25 -18.17
N TRP A 127 4.69 7.23 -18.56
CA TRP A 127 5.81 7.35 -19.49
C TRP A 127 5.42 7.20 -20.97
N SER A 128 4.14 7.07 -21.29
CA SER A 128 3.63 6.83 -22.64
C SER A 128 2.96 8.05 -23.27
N ASP A 129 2.95 8.14 -24.60
CA ASP A 129 2.14 9.12 -25.33
C ASP A 129 0.65 8.74 -25.26
N THR A 130 -0.04 9.27 -24.25
CA THR A 130 -1.46 9.03 -24.01
C THR A 130 -2.40 9.78 -24.96
N SER A 131 -1.86 10.58 -25.90
CA SER A 131 -2.64 11.14 -27.01
C SER A 131 -2.90 10.12 -28.12
N VAL A 132 -2.18 8.98 -28.12
CA VAL A 132 -2.34 7.86 -29.05
C VAL A 132 -3.05 6.70 -28.34
N GLU A 133 -3.96 6.00 -29.04
CA GLU A 133 -4.65 4.82 -28.49
C GLU A 133 -3.65 3.72 -28.06
N PRO A 134 -3.99 2.86 -27.09
CA PRO A 134 -3.12 1.75 -26.70
C PRO A 134 -2.89 0.80 -27.90
N GLY A 135 -1.63 0.52 -28.23
CA GLY A 135 -1.28 -0.34 -29.35
C GLY A 135 0.19 -0.20 -29.76
N GLU A 136 0.56 -0.84 -30.88
CA GLU A 136 1.94 -0.87 -31.40
C GLU A 136 2.48 0.52 -31.77
N ASP A 137 1.59 1.45 -32.14
CA ASP A 137 1.94 2.82 -32.53
C ASP A 137 2.15 3.77 -31.34
N ARG A 138 1.81 3.34 -30.12
CA ARG A 138 1.99 4.16 -28.92
C ARG A 138 3.45 4.16 -28.50
N LEU A 139 4.07 5.35 -28.56
CA LEU A 139 5.44 5.55 -28.10
C LEU A 139 5.50 5.66 -26.56
N PHE A 140 6.62 5.25 -26.00
CA PHE A 140 6.94 5.39 -24.58
C PHE A 140 8.40 5.81 -24.40
N GLY A 141 8.68 6.49 -23.29
CA GLY A 141 10.03 6.88 -22.92
C GLY A 141 10.93 5.68 -22.70
N THR A 142 12.23 5.82 -22.96
CA THR A 142 13.18 4.70 -22.83
C THR A 142 13.27 4.14 -21.41
N GLY A 143 12.93 4.94 -20.40
CA GLY A 143 12.91 4.52 -18.99
C GLY A 143 11.61 3.85 -18.53
N ALA A 144 10.58 3.76 -19.38
CA ALA A 144 9.25 3.25 -19.00
C ALA A 144 9.32 1.84 -18.39
N VAL A 145 10.14 0.95 -18.98
CA VAL A 145 10.35 -0.42 -18.49
C VAL A 145 10.91 -0.42 -17.08
N SER A 146 12.05 0.25 -16.87
CA SER A 146 12.68 0.30 -15.55
C SER A 146 11.81 0.96 -14.49
N ALA A 147 11.06 2.01 -14.84
CA ALA A 147 10.17 2.71 -13.92
C ALA A 147 9.02 1.79 -13.47
N SER A 148 8.33 1.16 -14.42
CA SER A 148 7.27 0.17 -14.17
C SER A 148 7.76 -0.99 -13.28
N LEU A 149 8.90 -1.61 -13.61
CA LEU A 149 9.47 -2.70 -12.81
C LEU A 149 9.83 -2.26 -11.39
N LEU A 150 10.39 -1.05 -11.25
CA LEU A 150 10.78 -0.51 -9.96
C LEU A 150 9.57 -0.19 -9.08
N GLU A 151 8.49 0.34 -9.65
CA GLU A 151 7.25 0.62 -8.91
C GLU A 151 6.66 -0.67 -8.32
N GLU A 152 6.56 -1.73 -9.13
CA GLU A 152 6.12 -3.05 -8.65
C GLU A 152 7.01 -3.56 -7.51
N ALA A 153 8.34 -3.43 -7.67
CA ALA A 153 9.31 -3.87 -6.67
C ALA A 153 9.18 -3.09 -5.36
N ILE A 154 8.98 -1.77 -5.42
CA ILE A 154 8.82 -0.91 -4.25
C ILE A 154 7.55 -1.26 -3.48
N LEU A 155 6.44 -1.54 -4.17
CA LEU A 155 5.19 -1.94 -3.51
C LEU A 155 5.34 -3.30 -2.82
N LEU A 156 5.88 -4.30 -3.52
CA LEU A 156 6.16 -5.62 -2.92
C LEU A 156 7.11 -5.51 -1.72
N LYS A 157 8.16 -4.70 -1.84
CA LYS A 157 9.07 -4.38 -0.73
C LYS A 157 8.34 -3.82 0.47
N ARG A 158 7.58 -2.73 0.30
CA ARG A 158 6.87 -2.05 1.39
C ARG A 158 5.95 -3.03 2.12
N GLN A 159 5.24 -3.84 1.37
CA GLN A 159 4.31 -4.80 1.94
C GLN A 159 5.00 -5.98 2.63
N THR A 160 6.10 -6.46 2.06
CA THR A 160 6.94 -7.50 2.66
C THR A 160 7.48 -7.03 4.00
N LEU A 161 8.11 -5.86 4.02
CA LEU A 161 8.68 -5.29 5.23
C LEU A 161 7.60 -4.98 6.28
N TYR A 162 6.41 -4.55 5.87
CA TYR A 162 5.27 -4.39 6.79
C TYR A 162 4.87 -5.72 7.45
N LEU A 163 4.83 -6.83 6.70
CA LEU A 163 4.50 -8.14 7.29
C LEU A 163 5.61 -8.61 8.24
N ILE A 164 6.87 -8.40 7.86
CA ILE A 164 8.03 -8.69 8.72
C ILE A 164 7.90 -7.91 10.03
N ASP A 165 7.67 -6.60 9.96
CA ASP A 165 7.51 -5.76 11.13
C ASP A 165 6.31 -6.21 11.99
N LYS A 166 5.14 -6.31 11.38
CA LYS A 166 3.91 -6.61 12.10
C LYS A 166 3.91 -7.95 12.81
N TYR A 167 4.47 -8.98 12.18
CA TYR A 167 4.37 -10.35 12.69
C TYR A 167 5.66 -10.84 13.33
N PHE A 168 6.84 -10.33 12.96
CA PHE A 168 8.12 -10.93 13.33
C PHE A 168 9.12 -9.98 14.03
N SER A 169 8.83 -8.68 14.23
CA SER A 169 9.84 -7.72 14.75
C SER A 169 9.94 -7.60 16.28
N SER A 170 9.15 -8.34 17.07
CA SER A 170 9.29 -8.33 18.53
C SER A 170 10.10 -9.53 19.04
N GLU A 171 10.96 -9.31 20.04
CA GLU A 171 11.71 -10.38 20.74
C GLU A 171 10.78 -11.44 21.37
N ASP A 172 9.55 -11.02 21.69
CA ASP A 172 8.47 -11.88 22.22
C ASP A 172 7.46 -12.32 21.14
N SER A 173 7.78 -12.18 19.85
CA SER A 173 6.85 -12.57 18.79
C SER A 173 6.56 -14.07 18.88
N GLU A 174 5.27 -14.42 18.91
CA GLU A 174 4.81 -15.80 18.77
C GLU A 174 5.15 -16.40 17.38
N TYR A 175 5.53 -15.54 16.43
CA TYR A 175 5.98 -15.93 15.09
C TYR A 175 7.50 -16.16 15.00
N GLY A 176 8.26 -15.77 16.03
CA GLY A 176 9.72 -15.83 16.06
C GLY A 176 10.40 -14.75 15.22
N GLU A 177 11.73 -14.84 15.13
CA GLU A 177 12.55 -13.93 14.34
C GLU A 177 12.47 -14.27 12.84
N TYR A 178 12.27 -13.25 12.00
CA TYR A 178 12.29 -13.42 10.55
C TYR A 178 13.71 -13.46 9.98
N ILE A 179 13.99 -14.43 9.11
CA ILE A 179 15.26 -14.55 8.39
C ILE A 179 15.00 -14.34 6.90
N TYR A 180 15.64 -13.33 6.31
CA TYR A 180 15.56 -13.08 4.87
C TYR A 180 16.05 -14.28 4.05
N LEU A 181 15.30 -14.62 3.00
CA LEU A 181 15.68 -15.64 2.03
C LEU A 181 16.87 -15.16 1.18
N TYR A 182 16.89 -13.89 0.81
CA TYR A 182 17.91 -13.34 -0.07
C TYR A 182 19.34 -13.45 0.52
N LYS A 183 20.27 -14.00 -0.28
CA LYS A 183 21.72 -14.14 0.02
C LYS A 183 22.62 -13.70 -1.15
N GLY A 184 22.08 -12.96 -2.12
CA GLY A 184 22.80 -12.52 -3.32
C GLY A 184 23.66 -11.26 -3.10
N ASN A 185 24.35 -10.83 -4.17
CA ASN A 185 25.21 -9.64 -4.19
C ASN A 185 24.68 -8.53 -5.12
N GLY A 186 23.38 -8.53 -5.42
CA GLY A 186 22.74 -7.59 -6.34
C GLY A 186 22.39 -8.23 -7.68
N ALA A 187 22.38 -7.43 -8.74
CA ALA A 187 22.00 -7.81 -10.10
C ALA A 187 23.11 -8.58 -10.84
N GLU A 188 24.36 -8.56 -10.37
CA GLU A 188 25.52 -9.14 -11.08
C GLU A 188 25.72 -8.50 -12.47
N LEU A 189 25.84 -7.16 -12.51
CA LEU A 189 25.89 -6.31 -13.72
C LEU A 189 26.82 -6.77 -14.85
N ASP A 190 27.87 -7.54 -14.56
CA ASP A 190 28.74 -8.10 -15.60
C ASP A 190 28.03 -9.10 -16.53
N LYS A 191 26.85 -9.59 -16.15
CA LYS A 191 25.95 -10.41 -17.00
C LYS A 191 25.10 -9.58 -17.97
N ALA A 192 25.06 -8.26 -17.82
CA ALA A 192 24.28 -7.34 -18.64
C ALA A 192 25.13 -6.59 -19.69
N LYS A 193 26.34 -7.08 -20.00
CA LYS A 193 27.29 -6.45 -20.93
C LYS A 193 27.55 -7.33 -22.15
#